data_AF-A0A944Y676-F1
#
_entry.id   AF-A0A944Y676-F1
#
_cell.length_a   1.000
_cell.length_b   1.000
_cell.length_c   1.000
_cell.angle_alpha   90.00
_cell.angle_beta   90.00
_cell.angle_gamma   90.00
#
_symmetry.space_group_name_H-M   'P 1'
#
loop_
_entity.id
_entity.type
_entity.pdbx_description
1 polymer ?
#
loop_
_entity_poly.entity_id
_entity_poly.type
_entity_poly.pdbx_seq_one_letter_code
_entity_poly.pdbx_strand_id
1 'polypeptide(L)'
;MKKTTLYITFMILLFTACGERKEFLKHQGNKPSFLPGHILSHGKFKQLQGATDYLDYDNDSIQDDLDDDIDNDGVTNFLDQYPFDESKKGPDADFDGIPDFLDFYTGKPEKGNIEFEKIWIQKSLYKRKGIVLAENGNKFSLSELRTIWKYFSEGPLRNWEFKNLAVIIRDADQDNYHADFYHYWKSISLHHVKYLNEAHNFRETLTHESFHALASDVPDFFREFTEEAGWIAAVEEGVRGFYFQNENKIKEFIAASDFKYNFDSVKNILQSSYFPSDYAKAGPDEMFAECGTATVLINQGRSDYNKNRYYNLKKFKSTPIYSKINKLLSDKI
;
A
#
# COMPACT_ATOMS: atom_id res chain seq x y z
N MET A 1 -38.15 33.13 51.14
CA MET A 1 -39.15 32.05 51.37
C MET A 1 -39.08 31.06 50.21
N LYS A 2 -38.92 29.78 50.56
CA LYS A 2 -39.18 28.54 49.81
C LYS A 2 -38.33 28.18 48.57
N LYS A 3 -37.45 27.20 48.83
CA LYS A 3 -36.89 26.16 47.95
C LYS A 3 -37.99 25.29 47.31
N THR A 4 -37.74 24.79 46.10
CA THR A 4 -38.44 23.64 45.49
C THR A 4 -37.60 23.12 44.32
N THR A 5 -37.38 21.84 43.99
CA THR A 5 -37.35 20.54 44.66
C THR A 5 -36.61 19.61 43.68
N LEU A 6 -35.74 18.76 44.22
CA LEU A 6 -35.04 17.65 43.57
C LEU A 6 -36.03 16.52 43.25
N TYR A 7 -35.99 15.92 42.05
CA TYR A 7 -36.51 14.56 41.84
C TYR A 7 -35.48 13.71 41.09
N ILE A 8 -34.86 12.84 41.88
CA ILE A 8 -34.13 11.64 41.47
C ILE A 8 -35.16 10.53 41.35
N THR A 9 -35.14 9.77 40.25
CA THR A 9 -35.66 8.40 40.27
C THR A 9 -34.64 7.47 39.64
N PHE A 10 -34.21 6.55 40.48
CA PHE A 10 -33.25 5.47 40.32
C PHE A 10 -34.02 4.23 39.84
N MET A 11 -33.44 3.43 38.96
CA MET A 11 -33.90 2.05 38.68
C MET A 11 -32.68 1.12 38.76
N ILE A 12 -32.65 0.32 39.82
CA ILE A 12 -31.72 -0.79 40.08
C ILE A 12 -32.44 -2.09 39.75
N LEU A 13 -31.68 -3.09 39.27
CA LEU A 13 -31.68 -4.54 39.61
C LEU A 13 -31.16 -5.27 38.35
N LEU A 14 -30.23 -6.24 38.37
CA LEU A 14 -29.80 -7.17 39.40
C LEU A 14 -28.43 -7.80 39.05
N PHE A 15 -27.87 -8.46 40.05
CA PHE A 15 -26.50 -8.93 40.27
C PHE A 15 -26.14 -10.32 39.66
N THR A 16 -24.83 -10.47 39.38
CA THR A 16 -23.90 -11.62 39.60
C THR A 16 -24.12 -13.04 39.05
N ALA A 17 -23.05 -13.60 38.46
CA ALA A 17 -22.38 -14.78 39.00
C ALA A 17 -20.89 -14.83 38.62
N CYS A 18 -20.07 -15.12 39.63
CA CYS A 18 -18.62 -15.20 39.67
C CYS A 18 -18.12 -16.60 39.29
N GLY A 19 -16.89 -16.71 38.80
CA GLY A 19 -16.20 -17.99 38.62
C GLY A 19 -14.70 -17.81 38.33
N GLU A 20 -13.91 -17.56 39.37
CA GLU A 20 -12.45 -17.71 39.32
C GLU A 20 -12.06 -19.20 39.38
N ARG A 21 -11.05 -19.61 38.59
CA ARG A 21 -10.04 -20.57 39.05
C ARG A 21 -8.71 -20.42 38.32
N LYS A 22 -7.66 -20.48 39.14
CA LYS A 22 -6.23 -20.26 38.87
C LYS A 22 -5.54 -21.40 38.12
N GLU A 23 -4.49 -20.99 37.40
CA GLU A 23 -3.20 -21.64 37.12
C GLU A 23 -3.14 -23.06 36.52
N PHE A 24 -2.58 -23.11 35.30
CA PHE A 24 -1.56 -24.10 34.95
C PHE A 24 -0.48 -23.46 34.06
N LEU A 25 0.63 -23.06 34.68
CA LEU A 25 1.89 -22.81 33.98
C LEU A 25 2.53 -24.16 33.65
N LYS A 26 2.70 -24.45 32.36
CA LYS A 26 3.81 -25.29 31.88
C LYS A 26 4.37 -24.69 30.61
N HIS A 27 5.61 -24.21 30.74
CA HIS A 27 6.53 -23.83 29.68
C HIS A 27 6.50 -24.78 28.49
N GLN A 28 6.27 -24.26 27.28
CA GLN A 28 7.02 -24.62 26.07
C GLN A 28 7.00 -23.45 25.06
N GLY A 29 8.20 -22.95 24.72
CA GLY A 29 8.51 -22.26 23.47
C GLY A 29 8.04 -20.81 23.28
N ASN A 30 8.89 -19.84 23.62
CA ASN A 30 8.80 -18.46 23.13
C ASN A 30 8.77 -18.47 21.59
N LYS A 31 7.60 -18.19 21.01
CA LYS A 31 7.46 -17.58 19.68
C LYS A 31 6.74 -16.24 19.90
N PRO A 32 7.26 -15.10 19.44
CA PRO A 32 6.49 -13.88 19.47
C PRO A 32 5.24 -14.11 18.61
N SER A 33 4.08 -14.01 19.25
CA SER A 33 2.79 -14.09 18.58
C SER A 33 2.57 -12.75 17.89
N PHE A 34 2.36 -12.82 16.57
CA PHE A 34 1.88 -11.71 15.78
C PHE A 34 0.50 -11.30 16.33
N LEU A 35 0.47 -10.21 17.12
CA LEU A 35 -0.76 -9.51 17.45
C LEU A 35 -0.71 -8.17 16.73
N PRO A 36 -1.64 -7.91 15.79
CA PRO A 36 -1.82 -6.59 15.17
C PRO A 36 -2.08 -5.43 16.16
N GLY A 37 -2.22 -5.73 17.46
CA GLY A 37 -2.47 -4.75 18.53
C GLY A 37 -1.23 -4.24 19.27
N HIS A 38 -0.02 -4.75 19.00
CA HIS A 38 1.17 -4.33 19.77
C HIS A 38 1.79 -3.00 19.32
N ILE A 39 1.37 -2.44 18.18
CA ILE A 39 1.77 -1.09 17.72
C ILE A 39 0.69 -0.03 18.05
N LEU A 40 -0.52 -0.45 18.45
CA LEU A 40 -1.61 0.47 18.85
C LEU A 40 -1.78 0.66 20.36
N SER A 41 -0.91 0.10 21.19
CA SER A 41 -0.91 0.41 22.61
C SER A 41 0.51 0.37 23.16
N HIS A 42 0.88 1.46 23.84
CA HIS A 42 1.97 1.64 24.81
C HIS A 42 2.83 2.89 24.56
N GLY A 43 2.16 4.04 24.45
CA GLY A 43 2.69 5.32 24.91
C GLY A 43 1.60 6.00 25.72
N LYS A 44 1.85 6.28 27.01
CA LYS A 44 0.93 7.07 27.84
C LYS A 44 0.85 8.48 27.25
N PHE A 45 -0.09 8.72 26.34
CA PHE A 45 -0.42 10.06 25.88
C PHE A 45 -0.92 10.87 27.07
N LYS A 46 -0.11 11.85 27.48
CA LYS A 46 -0.57 12.95 28.31
C LYS A 46 -1.44 13.81 27.40
N GLN A 47 -2.75 13.57 27.47
CA GLN A 47 -3.78 14.29 26.74
C GLN A 47 -3.63 15.80 27.02
N LEU A 48 -2.98 16.52 26.10
CA LEU A 48 -3.04 17.96 26.03
C LEU A 48 -4.24 18.31 25.14
N GLN A 49 -5.30 18.79 25.78
CA GLN A 49 -6.47 19.30 25.10
C GLN A 49 -6.10 20.58 24.32
N GLY A 50 -6.40 20.62 23.02
CA GLY A 50 -6.78 21.87 22.38
C GLY A 50 -6.01 22.34 21.15
N ALA A 51 -5.58 21.45 20.25
CA ALA A 51 -5.42 21.73 18.83
C ALA A 51 -5.61 20.40 18.07
N THR A 52 -6.11 20.42 16.84
CA THR A 52 -6.07 19.24 15.97
C THR A 52 -4.62 19.07 15.55
N ASP A 53 -3.85 18.34 16.36
CA ASP A 53 -2.41 18.16 16.20
C ASP A 53 -2.16 17.38 14.91
N TYR A 54 -1.63 18.07 13.89
CA TYR A 54 -0.88 17.45 12.80
C TYR A 54 0.41 16.95 13.44
N LEU A 55 0.52 15.65 13.67
CA LEU A 55 1.76 15.05 14.15
C LEU A 55 2.78 15.09 13.00
N ASP A 56 3.97 15.55 13.33
CA ASP A 56 5.15 15.72 12.48
C ASP A 56 6.33 15.53 13.44
N TYR A 57 6.68 14.26 13.69
CA TYR A 57 7.53 13.85 14.81
C TYR A 57 8.97 14.34 14.64
N ASP A 58 9.51 14.25 13.44
CA ASP A 58 10.86 14.69 13.09
C ASP A 58 10.92 16.19 12.67
N ASN A 59 9.78 16.83 12.42
CA ASN A 59 9.63 18.22 11.99
C ASN A 59 10.18 18.49 10.58
N ASP A 60 10.10 17.53 9.66
CA ASP A 60 10.53 17.69 8.26
C ASP A 60 9.49 18.36 7.35
N SER A 61 8.33 18.71 7.91
CA SER A 61 7.15 19.29 7.23
C SER A 61 6.32 18.31 6.42
N ILE A 62 6.55 17.01 6.56
CA ILE A 62 5.68 15.92 6.15
C ILE A 62 4.90 15.49 7.39
N GLN A 63 3.58 15.33 7.26
CA GLN A 63 2.77 14.82 8.37
C GLN A 63 3.08 13.34 8.57
N ASP A 64 3.16 12.84 9.80
CA ASP A 64 3.44 11.42 10.12
C ASP A 64 2.56 10.45 9.29
N ASP A 65 1.30 10.83 9.03
CA ASP A 65 0.34 10.03 8.24
C ASP A 65 0.71 9.87 6.74
N LEU A 66 1.62 10.70 6.25
CA LEU A 66 2.10 10.78 4.88
C LEU A 66 3.62 10.57 4.79
N ASP A 67 4.28 10.41 5.92
CA ASP A 67 5.72 10.23 6.04
C ASP A 67 6.06 8.73 6.06
N ASP A 68 7.00 8.30 5.23
CA ASP A 68 7.47 6.91 5.19
C ASP A 68 8.65 6.63 6.15
N ASP A 69 9.18 7.63 6.85
CA ASP A 69 10.31 7.58 7.81
C ASP A 69 10.16 8.63 8.93
N ILE A 70 9.23 8.37 9.87
CA ILE A 70 8.69 9.34 10.86
C ILE A 70 9.73 9.93 11.80
N ASP A 71 10.84 9.23 12.04
CA ASP A 71 11.91 9.71 12.91
C ASP A 71 13.19 10.07 12.15
N ASN A 72 13.16 10.04 10.81
CA ASN A 72 14.24 10.43 9.91
C ASN A 72 15.54 9.65 10.13
N ASP A 73 15.46 8.40 10.60
CA ASP A 73 16.64 7.58 10.90
C ASP A 73 17.21 6.88 9.65
N GLY A 74 16.51 7.02 8.52
CA GLY A 74 16.82 6.46 7.20
C GLY A 74 16.20 5.08 6.96
N VAL A 75 15.40 4.55 7.87
CA VAL A 75 14.72 3.25 7.78
C VAL A 75 13.22 3.48 7.74
N THR A 76 12.56 3.02 6.68
CA THR A 76 11.11 3.26 6.58
C THR A 76 10.35 2.66 7.74
N ASN A 77 9.23 3.29 8.10
CA ASN A 77 8.36 2.89 9.21
C ASN A 77 8.04 1.38 9.24
N PHE A 78 7.94 0.74 8.06
CA PHE A 78 7.69 -0.71 7.97
C PHE A 78 8.93 -1.56 8.30
N LEU A 79 10.10 -1.12 7.87
CA LEU A 79 11.38 -1.76 8.15
C LEU A 79 11.87 -1.44 9.57
N ASP A 80 11.33 -0.42 10.21
CA ASP A 80 11.77 -0.02 11.53
C ASP A 80 11.00 -0.71 12.66
N GLN A 81 11.75 -1.27 13.61
CA GLN A 81 11.19 -1.81 14.85
C GLN A 81 10.80 -0.68 15.82
N TYR A 82 11.38 0.51 15.66
CA TYR A 82 11.18 1.66 16.54
C TYR A 82 10.83 2.96 15.79
N PRO A 83 9.73 3.04 15.00
CA PRO A 83 9.45 4.15 14.04
C PRO A 83 9.23 5.56 14.62
N PHE A 84 9.52 5.76 15.90
CA PHE A 84 9.38 7.01 16.62
C PHE A 84 10.61 7.24 17.54
N ASP A 85 11.75 6.62 17.27
CA ASP A 85 12.95 6.70 18.09
C ASP A 85 14.22 6.50 17.24
N GLU A 86 14.67 7.60 16.62
CA GLU A 86 15.87 7.69 15.76
C GLU A 86 17.15 7.08 16.36
N SER A 87 17.19 6.91 17.68
CA SER A 87 18.35 6.40 18.41
C SER A 87 18.41 4.87 18.49
N LYS A 88 17.33 4.18 18.09
CA LYS A 88 17.21 2.72 18.16
C LYS A 88 17.04 2.12 16.78
N LYS A 89 17.67 0.97 16.57
CA LYS A 89 17.48 0.16 15.38
C LYS A 89 17.12 -1.26 15.79
N GLY A 90 16.32 -1.94 14.95
CA GLY A 90 16.06 -3.37 15.12
C GLY A 90 17.34 -4.21 15.03
N PRO A 91 17.39 -5.39 15.66
CA PRO A 91 18.51 -6.30 15.46
C PRO A 91 18.53 -6.83 14.02
N ASP A 92 19.74 -6.99 13.48
CA ASP A 92 20.06 -7.64 12.20
C ASP A 92 21.25 -8.57 12.47
N ALA A 93 20.95 -9.83 12.79
CA ALA A 93 21.91 -10.78 13.32
C ALA A 93 22.88 -11.31 12.25
N ASP A 94 22.49 -11.30 10.98
CA ASP A 94 23.31 -11.79 9.87
C ASP A 94 23.91 -10.67 8.99
N PHE A 95 23.61 -9.41 9.33
CA PHE A 95 24.16 -8.18 8.75
C PHE A 95 23.87 -8.04 7.27
N ASP A 96 22.69 -8.47 6.83
CA ASP A 96 22.29 -8.37 5.43
C ASP A 96 21.46 -7.10 5.11
N GLY A 97 21.11 -6.34 6.14
CA GLY A 97 20.31 -5.12 6.10
C GLY A 97 18.81 -5.33 6.33
N ILE A 98 18.34 -6.56 6.44
CA ILE A 98 16.94 -6.88 6.74
C ILE A 98 16.82 -7.13 8.25
N PRO A 99 15.99 -6.38 8.98
CA PRO A 99 15.79 -6.61 10.41
C PRO A 99 15.30 -8.04 10.71
N ASP A 100 15.74 -8.61 11.83
CA ASP A 100 15.45 -9.98 12.25
C ASP A 100 13.94 -10.32 12.29
N PHE A 101 13.09 -9.32 12.52
CA PHE A 101 11.64 -9.51 12.59
C PHE A 101 10.97 -9.64 11.20
N LEU A 102 11.68 -9.28 10.13
CA LEU A 102 11.24 -9.41 8.73
C LEU A 102 12.09 -10.41 7.93
N ASP A 103 13.32 -10.69 8.36
CA ASP A 103 14.21 -11.61 7.66
C ASP A 103 13.66 -13.05 7.74
N PHE A 104 13.54 -13.69 6.57
CA PHE A 104 13.19 -15.11 6.50
C PHE A 104 14.25 -15.99 7.18
N TYR A 105 15.48 -15.50 7.34
CA TYR A 105 16.57 -16.24 7.94
C TYR A 105 17.73 -15.38 8.46
N THR A 106 17.90 -15.37 9.78
CA THR A 106 18.89 -14.58 10.53
C THR A 106 20.21 -15.31 10.84
N GLY A 107 20.63 -16.27 9.99
CA GLY A 107 21.81 -17.13 10.23
C GLY A 107 22.74 -17.27 9.02
N LYS A 108 23.56 -18.35 8.96
CA LYS A 108 24.36 -18.68 7.75
C LYS A 108 23.66 -19.73 6.88
N PRO A 109 23.17 -19.38 5.67
CA PRO A 109 22.29 -20.26 4.92
C PRO A 109 23.06 -21.48 4.38
N GLU A 110 22.56 -22.69 4.65
CA GLU A 110 23.09 -23.92 4.07
C GLU A 110 22.55 -24.11 2.64
N LYS A 111 23.44 -24.33 1.67
CA LYS A 111 23.06 -24.51 0.26
C LYS A 111 22.30 -25.83 0.06
N GLY A 112 21.24 -25.80 -0.74
CA GLY A 112 20.68 -27.00 -1.38
C GLY A 112 19.25 -27.40 -1.01
N ASN A 113 18.49 -26.56 -0.30
CA ASN A 113 17.07 -26.80 0.01
C ASN A 113 16.16 -25.63 -0.43
N ILE A 114 14.84 -25.81 -0.34
CA ILE A 114 13.84 -24.81 -0.72
C ILE A 114 13.99 -23.51 0.09
N GLU A 115 14.34 -23.60 1.37
CA GLU A 115 14.53 -22.43 2.23
C GLU A 115 15.67 -21.54 1.74
N PHE A 116 16.78 -22.13 1.27
CA PHE A 116 17.88 -21.39 0.66
C PHE A 116 17.41 -20.50 -0.50
N GLU A 117 16.51 -21.00 -1.34
CA GLU A 117 15.99 -20.23 -2.48
C GLU A 117 15.07 -19.09 -2.03
N LYS A 118 14.23 -19.31 -1.02
CA LYS A 118 13.38 -18.24 -0.45
C LYS A 118 14.22 -17.11 0.11
N ILE A 119 15.23 -17.46 0.92
CA ILE A 119 16.19 -16.53 1.53
C ILE A 119 16.92 -15.77 0.43
N TRP A 120 17.44 -16.49 -0.58
CA TRP A 120 18.12 -15.86 -1.70
C TRP A 120 17.23 -14.86 -2.46
N ILE A 121 15.96 -15.18 -2.68
CA ILE A 121 15.01 -14.26 -3.33
C ILE A 121 14.81 -12.99 -2.49
N GLN A 122 14.52 -13.12 -1.19
CA GLN A 122 14.29 -11.96 -0.32
C GLN A 122 15.53 -11.05 -0.27
N LYS A 123 16.71 -11.62 0.03
CA LYS A 123 17.96 -10.85 0.10
C LYS A 123 18.31 -10.21 -1.25
N SER A 124 18.00 -10.88 -2.37
CA SER A 124 18.27 -10.34 -3.71
C SER A 124 17.30 -9.22 -4.10
N LEU A 125 16.02 -9.32 -3.73
CA LEU A 125 15.05 -8.24 -3.91
C LEU A 125 15.42 -7.03 -3.05
N TYR A 126 15.78 -7.25 -1.79
CA TYR A 126 16.17 -6.16 -0.90
C TYR A 126 17.40 -5.43 -1.45
N LYS A 127 18.50 -6.16 -1.70
CA LYS A 127 19.78 -5.54 -2.12
C LYS A 127 19.78 -4.93 -3.51
N ARG A 128 18.97 -5.44 -4.44
CA ARG A 128 19.00 -5.03 -5.86
C ARG A 128 17.80 -4.22 -6.28
N LYS A 129 16.76 -4.17 -5.45
CA LYS A 129 15.50 -3.52 -5.76
C LYS A 129 14.95 -2.67 -4.62
N GLY A 130 15.56 -2.67 -3.44
CA GLY A 130 15.01 -2.01 -2.26
C GLY A 130 13.63 -2.54 -1.89
N ILE A 131 13.37 -3.83 -2.18
CA ILE A 131 12.09 -4.50 -1.89
C ILE A 131 12.29 -5.51 -0.77
N VAL A 132 11.59 -5.33 0.35
CA VAL A 132 11.52 -6.33 1.42
C VAL A 132 10.25 -7.17 1.25
N LEU A 133 10.37 -8.48 1.50
CA LEU A 133 9.20 -9.37 1.57
C LEU A 133 8.86 -9.63 3.02
N ALA A 134 7.57 -9.62 3.37
CA ALA A 134 7.11 -9.88 4.73
C ALA A 134 5.92 -10.84 4.77
N GLU A 135 5.92 -11.72 5.76
CA GLU A 135 4.86 -12.71 6.00
C GLU A 135 3.99 -12.24 7.18
N ASN A 136 2.69 -11.99 6.95
CA ASN A 136 1.75 -11.62 8.00
C ASN A 136 0.55 -12.58 7.99
N GLY A 137 0.53 -13.54 8.91
CA GLY A 137 -0.49 -14.60 8.97
C GLY A 137 -0.24 -15.73 7.97
N ASN A 138 0.04 -15.39 6.71
CA ASN A 138 0.40 -16.35 5.65
C ASN A 138 1.88 -16.34 5.30
N LYS A 139 2.32 -17.46 4.70
CA LYS A 139 3.66 -17.63 4.17
C LYS A 139 3.67 -17.56 2.66
N PHE A 140 4.72 -17.00 2.08
CA PHE A 140 4.91 -17.08 0.65
C PHE A 140 5.25 -18.52 0.23
N SER A 141 4.55 -19.00 -0.79
CA SER A 141 4.99 -20.16 -1.56
C SER A 141 6.21 -19.82 -2.40
N LEU A 142 7.04 -20.82 -2.72
CA LEU A 142 8.19 -20.62 -3.60
C LEU A 142 7.78 -20.14 -5.00
N SER A 143 6.58 -20.52 -5.47
CA SER A 143 6.06 -20.09 -6.77
C SER A 143 5.73 -18.59 -6.79
N GLU A 144 5.14 -18.07 -5.71
CA GLU A 144 4.87 -16.63 -5.57
C GLU A 144 6.18 -15.86 -5.50
N LEU A 145 7.15 -16.31 -4.68
CA LEU A 145 8.47 -15.68 -4.58
C LEU A 145 9.18 -15.62 -5.93
N ARG A 146 9.18 -16.73 -6.68
CA ARG A 146 9.74 -16.75 -8.05
C ARG A 146 9.02 -15.80 -8.99
N THR A 147 7.70 -15.65 -8.84
CA THR A 147 6.90 -14.74 -9.66
C THR A 147 7.24 -13.29 -9.36
N ILE A 148 7.32 -12.93 -8.07
CA ILE A 148 7.73 -11.61 -7.60
C ILE A 148 9.16 -11.30 -8.07
N TRP A 149 10.10 -12.22 -7.82
CA TRP A 149 11.49 -12.09 -8.28
C TRP A 149 11.57 -11.81 -9.78
N LYS A 150 10.91 -12.65 -10.58
CA LYS A 150 10.91 -12.51 -12.04
C LYS A 150 10.28 -11.19 -12.47
N TYR A 151 9.20 -10.77 -11.84
CA TYR A 151 8.53 -9.51 -12.12
C TYR A 151 9.47 -8.30 -11.94
N PHE A 152 10.13 -8.21 -10.79
CA PHE A 152 11.01 -7.07 -10.47
C PHE A 152 12.43 -7.18 -11.05
N SER A 153 12.92 -8.38 -11.37
CA SER A 153 14.30 -8.55 -11.87
C SER A 153 14.41 -8.70 -13.38
N GLU A 154 13.38 -9.23 -14.03
CA GLU A 154 13.38 -9.53 -15.47
C GLU A 154 12.19 -8.88 -16.20
N GLY A 155 11.18 -8.45 -15.44
CA GLY A 155 9.91 -8.01 -15.96
C GLY A 155 9.86 -6.52 -16.33
N PRO A 156 8.66 -5.92 -16.27
CA PRO A 156 8.42 -4.55 -16.70
C PRO A 156 9.16 -3.51 -15.86
N LEU A 157 9.33 -3.77 -14.56
CA LEU A 157 10.00 -2.88 -13.61
C LEU A 157 11.45 -3.30 -13.35
N ARG A 158 12.08 -4.08 -14.25
CA ARG A 158 13.46 -4.56 -14.08
C ARG A 158 14.51 -3.47 -13.94
N ASN A 159 14.25 -2.28 -14.49
CA ASN A 159 15.15 -1.14 -14.44
C ASN A 159 14.94 -0.28 -13.19
N TRP A 160 13.92 -0.58 -12.38
CA TRP A 160 13.57 0.19 -11.20
C TRP A 160 14.19 -0.40 -9.94
N GLU A 161 14.65 0.48 -9.07
CA GLU A 161 15.02 0.21 -7.69
C GLU A 161 14.10 1.09 -6.83
N PHE A 162 13.32 0.46 -5.96
CA PHE A 162 12.39 1.15 -5.10
C PHE A 162 13.09 1.65 -3.85
N LYS A 163 12.61 2.75 -3.29
CA LYS A 163 13.09 3.23 -1.99
C LYS A 163 12.29 2.55 -0.89
N ASN A 164 12.75 1.37 -0.45
CA ASN A 164 12.22 0.64 0.71
C ASN A 164 10.75 0.19 0.60
N LEU A 165 10.38 -0.41 -0.53
CA LEU A 165 9.04 -0.99 -0.75
C LEU A 165 8.87 -2.31 0.01
N ALA A 166 7.79 -2.46 0.76
CA ALA A 166 7.41 -3.74 1.35
C ALA A 166 6.38 -4.48 0.50
N VAL A 167 6.57 -5.78 0.29
CA VAL A 167 5.55 -6.67 -0.29
C VAL A 167 5.17 -7.71 0.76
N ILE A 168 3.93 -7.61 1.22
CA ILE A 168 3.41 -8.36 2.35
C ILE A 168 2.40 -9.38 1.82
N ILE A 169 2.50 -10.64 2.23
CA ILE A 169 1.41 -11.60 2.04
C ILE A 169 0.55 -11.66 3.30
N ARG A 170 -0.77 -11.57 3.13
CA ARG A 170 -1.75 -11.56 4.21
C ARG A 170 -2.79 -12.65 4.06
N ASP A 171 -3.44 -13.02 5.16
CA ASP A 171 -4.71 -13.73 5.12
C ASP A 171 -5.75 -12.93 4.33
N ALA A 172 -6.59 -13.66 3.60
CA ALA A 172 -7.77 -13.05 3.00
C ALA A 172 -8.64 -12.49 4.12
N ASP A 173 -8.95 -11.20 4.06
CA ASP A 173 -9.93 -10.62 4.95
C ASP A 173 -11.35 -11.00 4.50
N GLN A 174 -12.38 -10.68 5.29
CA GLN A 174 -13.78 -10.92 4.90
C GLN A 174 -14.20 -10.09 3.68
N ASP A 175 -13.49 -9.00 3.42
CA ASP A 175 -13.71 -8.14 2.28
C ASP A 175 -12.96 -8.70 1.05
N ASN A 176 -13.62 -8.74 -0.10
CA ASN A 176 -13.13 -9.36 -1.35
C ASN A 176 -11.90 -8.66 -1.99
N TYR A 177 -11.10 -7.91 -1.23
CA TYR A 177 -9.89 -7.27 -1.72
C TYR A 177 -8.85 -8.32 -2.14
N HIS A 178 -8.13 -8.01 -3.21
CA HIS A 178 -7.11 -8.88 -3.77
C HIS A 178 -5.71 -8.38 -3.39
N ALA A 179 -5.51 -7.07 -3.48
CA ALA A 179 -4.37 -6.39 -2.92
C ALA A 179 -4.73 -4.94 -2.61
N ASP A 180 -3.91 -4.31 -1.77
CA ASP A 180 -3.96 -2.88 -1.48
C ASP A 180 -2.54 -2.31 -1.37
N PHE A 181 -2.32 -1.11 -1.86
CA PHE A 181 -1.14 -0.30 -1.56
C PHE A 181 -1.43 0.64 -0.38
N TYR A 182 -0.64 0.53 0.68
CA TYR A 182 -0.69 1.43 1.83
C TYR A 182 0.40 2.49 1.71
N HIS A 183 0.00 3.73 1.40
CA HIS A 183 0.91 4.87 1.23
C HIS A 183 1.80 5.09 2.47
N TYR A 184 1.20 5.16 3.66
CA TYR A 184 1.91 5.36 4.94
C TYR A 184 3.08 4.38 5.13
N TRP A 185 2.84 3.09 4.85
CA TRP A 185 3.84 2.03 5.07
C TRP A 185 4.66 1.73 3.82
N LYS A 186 4.38 2.42 2.72
CA LYS A 186 4.86 2.11 1.37
C LYS A 186 4.88 0.60 1.10
N SER A 187 3.71 -0.02 1.28
CA SER A 187 3.59 -1.48 1.26
C SER A 187 2.49 -1.96 0.35
N ILE A 188 2.78 -3.01 -0.42
CA ILE A 188 1.81 -3.78 -1.18
C ILE A 188 1.38 -4.96 -0.31
N SER A 189 0.11 -5.03 0.04
CA SER A 189 -0.45 -6.20 0.71
C SER A 189 -1.17 -7.09 -0.29
N LEU A 190 -0.69 -8.31 -0.48
CA LEU A 190 -1.30 -9.33 -1.32
C LEU A 190 -2.13 -10.27 -0.43
N HIS A 191 -3.45 -10.31 -0.65
CA HIS A 191 -4.35 -11.16 0.12
C HIS A 191 -4.42 -12.55 -0.51
N HIS A 192 -4.25 -13.61 0.28
CA HIS A 192 -4.28 -14.98 -0.21
C HIS A 192 -5.72 -15.44 -0.53
N VAL A 193 -6.26 -14.91 -1.63
CA VAL A 193 -7.59 -15.20 -2.17
C VAL A 193 -7.48 -16.06 -3.43
N LYS A 194 -8.53 -16.85 -3.71
CA LYS A 194 -8.58 -17.74 -4.90
C LYS A 194 -8.26 -17.02 -6.22
N TYR A 195 -8.63 -15.74 -6.33
CA TYR A 195 -8.37 -14.93 -7.52
C TYR A 195 -6.86 -14.82 -7.84
N LEU A 196 -6.01 -14.66 -6.82
CA LEU A 196 -4.56 -14.53 -6.98
C LEU A 196 -3.85 -15.88 -7.22
N ASN A 197 -4.53 -17.01 -7.09
CA ASN A 197 -3.95 -18.32 -7.44
C ASN A 197 -3.65 -18.44 -8.94
N GLU A 198 -4.32 -17.63 -9.77
CA GLU A 198 -4.04 -17.57 -11.19
C GLU A 198 -2.87 -16.61 -11.45
N ALA A 199 -1.79 -17.13 -12.02
CA ALA A 199 -0.55 -16.37 -12.21
C ALA A 199 -0.71 -15.08 -13.05
N HIS A 200 -1.75 -14.96 -13.86
CA HIS A 200 -2.03 -13.72 -14.59
C HIS A 200 -2.65 -12.65 -13.68
N ASN A 201 -3.66 -13.00 -12.89
CA ASN A 201 -4.28 -12.11 -11.90
C ASN A 201 -3.25 -11.64 -10.86
N PHE A 202 -2.40 -12.54 -10.37
CA PHE A 202 -1.31 -12.21 -9.47
C PHE A 202 -0.39 -11.12 -10.05
N ARG A 203 0.07 -11.31 -11.29
CA ARG A 203 0.98 -10.36 -11.95
C ARG A 203 0.31 -9.04 -12.28
N GLU A 204 -0.94 -9.06 -12.71
CA GLU A 204 -1.70 -7.84 -12.99
C GLU A 204 -1.89 -7.02 -11.72
N THR A 205 -2.34 -7.66 -10.64
CA THR A 205 -2.52 -7.03 -9.33
C THR A 205 -1.19 -6.48 -8.81
N LEU A 206 -0.13 -7.30 -8.79
CA LEU A 206 1.20 -6.84 -8.40
C LEU A 206 1.68 -5.68 -9.27
N THR A 207 1.37 -5.67 -10.57
CA THR A 207 1.73 -4.55 -11.45
C THR A 207 1.01 -3.28 -11.06
N HIS A 208 -0.30 -3.36 -10.85
CA HIS A 208 -1.11 -2.22 -10.45
C HIS A 208 -0.57 -1.60 -9.15
N GLU A 209 -0.43 -2.39 -8.09
CA GLU A 209 0.06 -1.88 -6.80
C GLU A 209 1.51 -1.37 -6.87
N SER A 210 2.35 -1.96 -7.73
CA SER A 210 3.73 -1.47 -7.93
C SER A 210 3.78 -0.09 -8.57
N PHE A 211 2.77 0.30 -9.36
CA PHE A 211 2.71 1.66 -9.90
C PHE A 211 2.27 2.69 -8.84
N HIS A 212 1.46 2.31 -7.85
CA HIS A 212 1.20 3.17 -6.69
C HIS A 212 2.50 3.42 -5.90
N ALA A 213 3.28 2.37 -5.66
CA ALA A 213 4.61 2.51 -5.06
C ALA A 213 5.53 3.40 -5.91
N LEU A 214 5.53 3.21 -7.22
CA LEU A 214 6.35 4.00 -8.14
C LEU A 214 5.95 5.49 -8.14
N ALA A 215 4.66 5.82 -8.05
CA ALA A 215 4.20 7.21 -7.97
C ALA A 215 4.83 7.96 -6.79
N SER A 216 5.02 7.26 -5.66
CA SER A 216 5.67 7.79 -4.46
C SER A 216 7.18 7.98 -4.67
N ASP A 217 7.82 7.12 -5.46
CA ASP A 217 9.27 7.20 -5.74
C ASP A 217 9.62 8.25 -6.82
N VAL A 218 8.68 8.60 -7.70
CA VAL A 218 8.85 9.62 -8.74
C VAL A 218 7.76 10.70 -8.71
N PRO A 219 7.66 11.49 -7.64
CA PRO A 219 6.57 12.45 -7.44
C PRO A 219 6.51 13.53 -8.52
N ASP A 220 7.66 13.96 -9.06
CA ASP A 220 7.70 14.93 -10.17
C ASP A 220 7.13 14.35 -11.46
N PHE A 221 7.51 13.11 -11.81
CA PHE A 221 6.96 12.43 -12.98
C PHE A 221 5.45 12.19 -12.82
N PHE A 222 5.03 11.77 -11.62
CA PHE A 222 3.62 11.55 -11.31
C PHE A 222 2.81 12.85 -11.43
N ARG A 223 3.31 13.97 -10.90
CA ARG A 223 2.69 15.30 -11.05
C ARG A 223 2.59 15.69 -12.54
N GLU A 224 3.69 15.60 -13.29
CA GLU A 224 3.66 15.90 -14.73
C GLU A 224 2.73 14.97 -15.52
N PHE A 225 2.64 13.71 -15.11
CA PHE A 225 1.72 12.74 -15.71
C PHE A 225 0.27 13.14 -15.48
N THR A 226 -0.09 13.44 -14.23
CA THR A 226 -1.48 13.76 -13.84
C THR A 226 -1.94 15.06 -14.48
N GLU A 227 -1.10 16.10 -14.51
CA GLU A 227 -1.38 17.35 -15.20
C GLU A 227 -1.60 17.15 -16.71
N GLU A 228 -0.74 16.37 -17.38
CA GLU A 228 -0.89 16.06 -18.81
C GLU A 228 -2.13 15.18 -19.10
N ALA A 229 -2.48 14.31 -18.16
CA ALA A 229 -3.69 13.51 -18.19
C ALA A 229 -4.97 14.35 -17.99
N GLY A 230 -4.83 15.62 -17.59
CA GLY A 230 -5.93 16.57 -17.43
C GLY A 230 -6.41 16.73 -15.99
N TRP A 231 -5.74 16.13 -15.00
CA TRP A 231 -6.09 16.29 -13.59
C TRP A 231 -5.44 17.55 -13.02
N ILE A 232 -6.26 18.38 -12.35
CA ILE A 232 -5.80 19.59 -11.68
C ILE A 232 -6.42 19.61 -10.29
N ALA A 233 -5.61 19.50 -9.24
CA ALA A 233 -6.06 19.60 -7.87
C ALA A 233 -6.74 20.96 -7.62
N ALA A 234 -7.88 20.97 -6.93
CA ALA A 234 -8.68 22.16 -6.72
C ALA A 234 -9.47 22.14 -5.41
N VAL A 235 -9.89 23.33 -4.98
CA VAL A 235 -10.83 23.52 -3.88
C VAL A 235 -11.95 24.44 -4.36
N GLU A 236 -13.18 23.93 -4.40
CA GLU A 236 -14.38 24.71 -4.72
C GLU A 236 -15.27 24.80 -3.48
N GLU A 237 -15.61 26.02 -3.05
CA GLU A 237 -16.50 26.25 -1.91
C GLU A 237 -16.08 25.51 -0.62
N GLY A 238 -14.77 25.31 -0.42
CA GLY A 238 -14.20 24.58 0.72
C GLY A 238 -14.15 23.06 0.55
N VAL A 239 -14.64 22.52 -0.57
CA VAL A 239 -14.59 21.10 -0.90
C VAL A 239 -13.33 20.82 -1.73
N ARG A 240 -12.49 19.90 -1.24
CA ARG A 240 -11.32 19.41 -1.98
C ARG A 240 -11.76 18.48 -3.10
N GLY A 241 -11.12 18.58 -4.25
CA GLY A 241 -11.40 17.72 -5.39
C GLY A 241 -10.41 17.96 -6.52
N PHE A 242 -10.84 17.59 -7.73
CA PHE A 242 -10.04 17.77 -8.93
C PHE A 242 -10.92 18.36 -10.02
N TYR A 243 -10.34 19.26 -10.80
CA TYR A 243 -10.82 19.44 -12.15
C TYR A 243 -10.25 18.36 -13.04
N PHE A 244 -11.09 17.80 -13.90
CA PHE A 244 -10.65 17.01 -15.02
C PHE A 244 -10.90 17.77 -16.32
N GLN A 245 -9.85 17.96 -17.11
CA GLN A 245 -9.92 18.54 -18.45
C GLN A 245 -9.70 17.46 -19.50
N ASN A 246 -10.76 17.09 -20.23
CA ASN A 246 -10.64 16.10 -21.30
C ASN A 246 -9.97 16.68 -22.57
N GLU A 247 -9.77 15.82 -23.57
CA GLU A 247 -9.19 16.19 -24.88
C GLU A 247 -9.96 17.31 -25.60
N ASN A 248 -11.26 17.44 -25.32
CA ASN A 248 -12.13 18.48 -25.86
C ASN A 248 -12.13 19.77 -25.02
N LYS A 249 -11.24 19.87 -24.03
CA LYS A 249 -11.10 21.01 -23.09
C LYS A 249 -12.34 21.29 -22.25
N ILE A 250 -13.22 20.30 -22.08
CA ILE A 250 -14.31 20.37 -21.11
C ILE A 250 -13.71 20.16 -19.73
N LYS A 251 -13.98 21.10 -18.82
CA LYS A 251 -13.44 21.11 -17.46
C LYS A 251 -14.58 20.88 -16.47
N GLU A 252 -14.52 19.77 -15.75
CA GLU A 252 -15.53 19.37 -14.76
C GLU A 252 -14.86 19.26 -13.39
N PHE A 253 -15.50 19.81 -12.35
CA PHE A 253 -15.06 19.62 -10.97
C PHE A 253 -15.64 18.33 -10.41
N ILE A 254 -14.81 17.54 -9.73
CA ILE A 254 -15.20 16.30 -9.08
C ILE A 254 -14.70 16.35 -7.64
N ALA A 255 -15.63 16.29 -6.69
CA ALA A 255 -15.26 16.30 -5.28
C ALA A 255 -14.52 15.01 -4.91
N ALA A 256 -13.54 15.09 -4.01
CA ALA A 256 -12.79 13.92 -3.56
C ALA A 256 -13.71 12.82 -2.97
N SER A 257 -14.82 13.23 -2.33
CA SER A 257 -15.83 12.30 -1.83
C SER A 257 -16.57 11.54 -2.93
N ASP A 258 -16.69 12.09 -4.13
CA ASP A 258 -17.47 11.48 -5.22
C ASP A 258 -16.80 10.22 -5.77
N PHE A 259 -15.47 10.12 -5.72
CA PHE A 259 -14.76 8.89 -6.09
C PHE A 259 -15.18 7.70 -5.22
N LYS A 260 -15.50 7.95 -3.94
CA LYS A 260 -15.92 6.91 -2.99
C LYS A 260 -17.42 6.66 -3.01
N TYR A 261 -18.22 7.72 -3.04
CA TYR A 261 -19.66 7.61 -2.81
C TYR A 261 -20.51 7.70 -4.07
N ASN A 262 -19.97 8.27 -5.16
CA ASN A 262 -20.69 8.58 -6.40
C ASN A 262 -19.92 8.11 -7.66
N PHE A 263 -19.19 6.99 -7.55
CA PHE A 263 -18.26 6.55 -8.60
C PHE A 263 -18.95 6.30 -9.96
N ASP A 264 -20.20 5.84 -9.98
CA ASP A 264 -20.96 5.68 -11.23
C ASP A 264 -21.17 7.01 -11.96
N SER A 265 -21.42 8.10 -11.23
CA SER A 265 -21.52 9.44 -11.81
C SER A 265 -20.18 9.89 -12.37
N VAL A 266 -19.10 9.69 -11.60
CA VAL A 266 -17.73 10.00 -12.02
C VAL A 266 -17.37 9.27 -13.32
N LYS A 267 -17.66 7.96 -13.42
CA LYS A 267 -17.39 7.16 -14.63
C LYS A 267 -18.06 7.70 -15.88
N ASN A 268 -19.25 8.27 -15.74
CA ASN A 268 -20.02 8.84 -16.85
C ASN A 268 -19.49 10.20 -17.28
N ILE A 269 -19.10 11.04 -16.32
CA ILE A 269 -18.51 12.37 -16.57
C ILE A 269 -17.14 12.24 -17.23
N LEU A 270 -16.31 11.33 -16.71
CA LEU A 270 -14.94 11.13 -17.16
C LEU A 270 -14.87 10.28 -18.43
N GLN A 271 -15.01 10.94 -19.58
CA GLN A 271 -14.80 10.34 -20.90
C GLN A 271 -13.51 10.90 -21.53
N SER A 272 -12.50 10.06 -21.67
CA SER A 272 -11.23 10.38 -22.34
C SER A 272 -10.62 9.13 -22.94
N SER A 273 -9.86 9.26 -24.03
CA SER A 273 -9.09 8.14 -24.56
C SER A 273 -7.90 7.76 -23.68
N TYR A 274 -7.56 8.64 -22.72
CA TYR A 274 -6.47 8.43 -21.77
C TYR A 274 -6.80 7.36 -20.71
N PHE A 275 -8.08 7.07 -20.46
CA PHE A 275 -8.47 6.02 -19.52
C PHE A 275 -8.48 4.63 -20.19
N PRO A 276 -7.61 3.69 -19.82
CA PRO A 276 -7.61 2.34 -20.39
C PRO A 276 -8.78 1.47 -19.87
N SER A 277 -9.28 1.77 -18.66
CA SER A 277 -10.38 1.10 -17.96
C SER A 277 -11.30 2.13 -17.27
N ASP A 278 -12.42 1.69 -16.72
CA ASP A 278 -13.24 2.52 -15.84
C ASP A 278 -12.58 2.75 -14.48
N TYR A 279 -11.77 1.80 -13.99
CA TYR A 279 -11.10 1.93 -12.70
C TYR A 279 -10.08 3.07 -12.70
N ALA A 280 -9.47 3.36 -13.85
CA ALA A 280 -8.58 4.51 -14.05
C ALA A 280 -9.27 5.88 -13.81
N LYS A 281 -10.59 5.92 -13.68
CA LYS A 281 -11.38 7.13 -13.41
C LYS A 281 -11.56 7.39 -11.91
N ALA A 282 -11.09 6.48 -11.05
CA ALA A 282 -11.24 6.57 -9.59
C ALA A 282 -10.33 7.63 -8.93
N GLY A 283 -9.47 8.28 -9.71
CA GLY A 283 -8.64 9.39 -9.27
C GLY A 283 -7.32 9.43 -10.05
N PRO A 284 -6.47 10.43 -9.80
CA PRO A 284 -5.15 10.53 -10.43
C PRO A 284 -4.23 9.35 -10.10
N ASP A 285 -4.23 8.86 -8.85
CA ASP A 285 -3.41 7.71 -8.41
C ASP A 285 -3.82 6.43 -9.16
N GLU A 286 -5.12 6.12 -9.14
CA GLU A 286 -5.68 4.98 -9.85
C GLU A 286 -5.51 5.07 -11.36
N MET A 287 -5.58 6.29 -11.92
CA MET A 287 -5.28 6.51 -13.32
C MET A 287 -3.84 6.12 -13.64
N PHE A 288 -2.88 6.54 -12.82
CA PHE A 288 -1.47 6.22 -13.03
C PHE A 288 -1.22 4.71 -12.95
N ALA A 289 -1.75 4.04 -11.93
CA ALA A 289 -1.61 2.60 -11.74
C ALA A 289 -2.25 1.77 -12.87
N GLU A 290 -3.47 2.13 -13.30
CA GLU A 290 -4.14 1.46 -14.40
C GLU A 290 -3.47 1.73 -15.75
N CYS A 291 -3.00 2.96 -16.01
CA CYS A 291 -2.26 3.28 -17.24
C CYS A 291 -0.91 2.56 -17.29
N GLY A 292 -0.24 2.45 -16.14
CA GLY A 292 0.97 1.65 -15.95
C GLY A 292 0.74 0.20 -16.32
N THR A 293 -0.26 -0.41 -15.69
CA THR A 293 -0.67 -1.80 -15.92
C THR A 293 -1.07 -2.05 -17.37
N ALA A 294 -1.89 -1.17 -17.95
CA ALA A 294 -2.29 -1.23 -19.36
C ALA A 294 -1.08 -1.18 -20.31
N THR A 295 -0.10 -0.31 -20.03
CA THR A 295 1.13 -0.18 -20.84
C THR A 295 1.95 -1.46 -20.79
N VAL A 296 2.13 -2.04 -19.60
CA VAL A 296 2.79 -3.33 -19.42
C VAL A 296 2.11 -4.44 -20.23
N LEU A 297 0.78 -4.51 -20.17
CA LEU A 297 0.00 -5.51 -20.90
C LEU A 297 0.14 -5.36 -22.41
N ILE A 298 0.08 -4.13 -22.92
CA ILE A 298 0.29 -3.81 -24.34
C ILE A 298 1.68 -4.27 -24.79
N ASN A 299 2.72 -3.99 -24.00
CA ASN A 299 4.11 -4.32 -24.34
C ASN A 299 4.38 -5.83 -24.35
N GLN A 300 3.66 -6.60 -23.55
CA GLN A 300 3.76 -8.06 -23.54
C GLN A 300 3.01 -8.75 -24.69
N GLY A 301 2.30 -7.98 -25.53
CA GLY A 301 1.54 -8.53 -26.66
C GLY A 301 0.39 -9.46 -26.24
N ARG A 302 -0.08 -9.34 -24.99
CA ARG A 302 -1.14 -10.19 -24.45
C ARG A 302 -2.50 -9.80 -25.01
N SER A 303 -2.96 -10.53 -26.03
CA SER A 303 -4.27 -10.35 -26.67
C SER A 303 -5.44 -11.05 -25.95
N ASP A 304 -5.11 -11.87 -24.94
CA ASP A 304 -5.99 -12.72 -24.12
C ASP A 304 -6.54 -12.01 -22.87
N TYR A 305 -6.25 -10.72 -22.70
CA TYR A 305 -6.62 -9.95 -21.52
C TYR A 305 -8.13 -9.88 -21.29
N ASN A 306 -8.55 -9.60 -20.03
CA ASN A 306 -9.91 -9.28 -19.64
C ASN A 306 -10.43 -8.04 -20.39
N LYS A 307 -10.88 -8.23 -21.63
CA LYS A 307 -11.43 -7.18 -22.50
C LYS A 307 -12.54 -6.36 -21.84
N ASN A 308 -13.14 -6.89 -20.76
CA ASN A 308 -14.16 -6.19 -20.00
C ASN A 308 -13.56 -5.12 -19.07
N ARG A 309 -12.34 -5.31 -18.51
CA ARG A 309 -11.67 -4.31 -17.67
C ARG A 309 -10.96 -3.25 -18.51
N TYR A 310 -10.01 -3.64 -19.35
CA TYR A 310 -9.28 -2.70 -20.22
C TYR A 310 -9.92 -2.65 -21.61
N TYR A 311 -11.16 -2.19 -21.68
CA TYR A 311 -11.91 -2.10 -22.93
C TYR A 311 -11.36 -1.05 -23.91
N ASN A 312 -10.56 -0.10 -23.42
CA ASN A 312 -10.09 1.05 -24.20
C ASN A 312 -8.62 0.98 -24.63
N LEU A 313 -7.92 -0.16 -24.46
CA LEU A 313 -6.48 -0.29 -24.73
C LEU A 313 -6.05 0.20 -26.12
N LYS A 314 -6.87 -0.04 -27.15
CA LYS A 314 -6.53 0.36 -28.52
C LYS A 314 -6.44 1.88 -28.65
N LYS A 315 -7.37 2.63 -28.04
CA LYS A 315 -7.33 4.10 -28.07
C LYS A 315 -6.24 4.60 -27.12
N PHE A 316 -6.16 4.04 -25.92
CA PHE A 316 -5.11 4.37 -24.95
C PHE A 316 -3.70 4.26 -25.54
N LYS A 317 -3.40 3.19 -26.30
CA LYS A 317 -2.09 2.99 -26.94
C LYS A 317 -1.68 4.13 -27.89
N SER A 318 -2.63 4.88 -28.45
CA SER A 318 -2.35 6.03 -29.32
C SER A 318 -2.21 7.37 -28.59
N THR A 319 -2.25 7.37 -27.25
CA THR A 319 -2.23 8.60 -26.45
C THR A 319 -0.81 9.05 -26.08
N PRO A 320 -0.61 10.35 -25.80
CA PRO A 320 0.63 10.83 -25.19
C PRO A 320 0.94 10.16 -23.84
N ILE A 321 -0.10 9.91 -23.04
CA ILE A 321 -0.03 9.26 -21.72
C ILE A 321 0.59 7.87 -21.79
N TYR A 322 0.16 7.03 -22.74
CA TYR A 322 0.79 5.73 -22.99
C TYR A 322 2.28 5.89 -23.34
N SER A 323 2.60 6.83 -24.22
CA SER A 323 3.99 7.05 -24.66
C SER A 323 4.88 7.50 -23.51
N LYS A 324 4.35 8.32 -22.60
CA LYS A 324 5.03 8.82 -21.39
C LYS A 324 5.35 7.69 -20.42
N ILE A 325 4.37 6.84 -20.08
CA ILE A 325 4.61 5.66 -19.23
C ILE A 325 5.57 4.68 -19.92
N ASN A 326 5.40 4.44 -21.22
CA ASN A 326 6.26 3.51 -21.95
C ASN A 326 7.73 3.98 -21.93
N LYS A 327 7.95 5.29 -21.97
CA LYS A 327 9.27 5.90 -21.78
C LYS A 327 9.79 5.67 -20.35
N LEU A 328 8.98 5.93 -19.32
CA LEU A 328 9.32 5.64 -17.91
C LEU A 328 9.79 4.19 -17.70
N LEU A 329 9.14 3.23 -18.35
CA LEU A 329 9.50 1.80 -18.27
C LEU A 329 10.77 1.44 -19.06
N SER A 330 11.11 2.23 -20.07
CA SER A 330 12.25 1.98 -20.96
C SER A 330 13.53 2.63 -20.47
N ASP A 331 13.40 3.79 -19.83
CA ASP A 331 14.53 4.54 -19.30
C ASP A 331 15.13 3.81 -18.09
N LYS A 332 16.47 3.82 -18.00
CA LYS A 332 17.15 3.61 -16.72
C LYS A 332 17.24 4.99 -16.09
N ILE A 333 16.42 5.25 -15.09
CA ILE A 333 16.56 6.45 -14.26
C ILE A 333 17.71 6.21 -13.29
#